data_AF-A0A369ADB3-F1
#
_entry.id   AF-A0A369ADB3-F1
#
_cell.length_a   1.000
_cell.length_b   1.000
_cell.length_c   1.000
_cell.angle_alpha   90.00
_cell.angle_beta   90.00
_cell.angle_gamma   90.00
#
_symmetry.space_group_name_H-M   'P 1'
#
loop_
_entity.id
_entity.type
_entity.pdbx_description
1 polymer ?
#
loop_
_entity_poly.entity_id
_entity_poly.type
_entity_poly.pdbx_seq_one_letter_code
_entity_poly.pdbx_strand_id
1 'polypeptide(L)'
;MQGEHIYQQGIALLEWIKSQYSKAILHTEMPIIQMLSSESLRQGAIDLAVETDNGWIIIDHKSNPQPREKWLEIAQKHTGQLKAYRDTLETLSGKPVISTLVYFSISGGLVEVRT
;
A
#
# COMPACT_ATOMS: atom_id res chain seq x y z
N MET A 1 -0.07 -18.31 18.75
CA MET A 1 -1.50 -18.50 18.42
C MET A 1 -2.20 -17.27 17.84
N GLN A 2 -1.72 -16.02 18.00
CA GLN A 2 -2.16 -14.88 17.16
C GLN A 2 -1.01 -14.31 16.32
N GLY A 3 0.20 -14.17 16.90
CA GLY A 3 1.40 -13.75 16.16
C GLY A 3 1.76 -14.67 14.99
N GLU A 4 1.70 -15.99 15.21
CA GLU A 4 1.91 -16.98 14.13
C GLU A 4 0.93 -16.80 12.98
N HIS A 5 -0.34 -16.53 13.27
CA HIS A 5 -1.34 -16.30 12.22
C HIS A 5 -0.98 -15.07 11.39
N ILE A 6 -0.69 -13.94 12.04
CA ILE A 6 -0.30 -12.69 11.36
C ILE A 6 0.99 -12.89 10.55
N TYR A 7 1.95 -13.65 11.10
CA TYR A 7 3.18 -14.02 10.39
C TYR A 7 2.87 -14.80 9.10
N GLN A 8 2.03 -15.83 9.18
CA GLN A 8 1.59 -16.59 8.01
C GLN A 8 0.86 -15.72 6.98
N GLN A 9 0.04 -14.75 7.41
CA GLN A 9 -0.57 -13.80 6.49
C GLN A 9 0.46 -12.90 5.80
N GLY A 10 1.50 -12.47 6.52
CA GLY A 10 2.63 -11.74 5.93
C GLY A 10 3.37 -12.56 4.87
N ILE A 11 3.61 -13.86 5.12
CA ILE A 11 4.17 -14.78 4.12
C ILE A 11 3.26 -14.90 2.91
N ALA A 12 1.95 -15.09 3.12
CA ALA A 12 0.98 -15.18 2.03
C ALA A 12 0.93 -13.90 1.18
N LEU A 13 1.05 -12.70 1.77
CA LEU A 13 1.17 -11.45 1.03
C LEU A 13 2.42 -11.44 0.15
N LEU A 14 3.59 -11.84 0.69
CA LEU A 14 4.84 -11.88 -0.07
C LEU A 14 4.77 -12.89 -1.22
N GLU A 15 4.17 -14.06 -1.00
CA GLU A 15 3.95 -15.07 -2.04
C GLU A 15 3.00 -14.54 -3.13
N TRP A 16 1.92 -13.87 -2.74
CA TRP A 16 1.00 -13.24 -3.68
C TRP A 16 1.74 -12.18 -4.52
N ILE A 17 2.51 -11.28 -3.90
CA ILE A 17 3.30 -10.26 -4.63
C ILE A 17 4.26 -10.92 -5.61
N LYS A 18 5.00 -11.94 -5.19
CA LYS A 18 5.92 -12.68 -6.09
C LYS A 18 5.19 -13.36 -7.25
N SER A 19 3.98 -13.87 -7.02
CA SER A 19 3.18 -14.51 -8.07
C SER A 19 2.68 -13.51 -9.12
N GLN A 20 2.33 -12.30 -8.70
CA GLN A 20 1.80 -11.26 -9.59
C GLN A 20 2.93 -10.45 -10.25
N TYR A 21 4.01 -10.19 -9.51
CA TYR A 21 5.08 -9.26 -9.86
C TYR A 21 6.45 -9.90 -9.59
N SER A 22 6.78 -10.96 -10.33
CA SER A 22 7.96 -11.81 -10.10
C SER A 22 9.32 -11.10 -10.09
N LYS A 23 9.43 -9.92 -10.72
CA LYS A 23 10.65 -9.10 -10.78
C LYS A 23 10.57 -7.82 -9.94
N ALA A 24 9.54 -7.68 -9.11
CA ALA A 24 9.33 -6.45 -8.37
C ALA A 24 10.42 -6.22 -7.30
N ILE A 25 10.73 -4.95 -7.08
CA ILE A 25 11.53 -4.51 -5.93
C ILE A 25 10.57 -4.05 -4.84
N LEU A 26 10.77 -4.55 -3.62
CA LEU A 26 9.93 -4.20 -2.47
C LEU A 26 10.63 -3.16 -1.61
N HIS A 27 9.95 -2.03 -1.43
CA HIS A 27 10.40 -0.94 -0.56
C HIS A 27 9.46 -0.87 0.65
N THR A 28 9.94 -1.31 1.81
CA THR A 28 9.18 -1.27 3.07
C THR A 28 9.42 0.03 3.81
N GLU A 29 8.39 0.61 4.43
CA GLU A 29 8.48 1.87 5.19
C GLU A 29 9.15 3.00 4.38
N MET A 30 8.78 3.10 3.09
CA MET A 30 9.45 4.00 2.16
C MET A 30 9.09 5.46 2.48
N PRO A 31 10.06 6.28 2.90
CA PRO A 31 9.78 7.68 3.21
C PRO A 31 9.47 8.45 1.92
N ILE A 32 8.46 9.32 1.99
CA ILE A 32 8.13 10.26 0.92
C ILE A 32 8.10 11.67 1.49
N ILE A 33 8.78 12.58 0.80
CA ILE A 33 8.85 13.99 1.18
C ILE A 33 8.75 14.82 -0.11
N GLN A 34 7.74 15.67 -0.19
CA GLN A 34 7.49 16.52 -1.35
C GLN A 34 7.17 17.95 -0.91
N MET A 35 7.91 18.89 -1.46
CA MET A 35 7.57 20.31 -1.37
C MET A 35 6.44 20.60 -2.36
N LEU A 36 5.33 21.15 -1.86
CA LEU A 36 4.19 21.55 -2.67
C LEU A 36 4.37 22.99 -3.17
N SER A 37 3.66 23.35 -4.24
CA SER A 37 3.70 24.71 -4.81
C SER A 37 3.23 25.80 -3.85
N SER A 38 2.47 25.42 -2.81
CA SER A 38 2.05 26.30 -1.72
C SER A 38 3.11 26.50 -0.63
N GLU A 39 4.38 26.15 -0.90
CA GLU A 39 5.49 26.18 0.07
C GLU A 39 5.29 25.29 1.31
N SER A 40 4.29 24.41 1.29
CA SER A 40 4.05 23.44 2.34
C SER A 40 4.75 22.12 2.05
N LEU A 41 5.08 21.38 3.11
CA LEU A 41 5.71 20.07 3.01
C LEU A 41 4.65 18.98 3.18
N ARG A 42 4.59 18.06 2.21
CA ARG A 42 3.91 16.78 2.37
C ARG A 42 4.96 15.74 2.74
N GLN A 43 4.75 15.06 3.87
CA GLN A 43 5.65 14.02 4.37
C GLN A 43 4.86 12.80 4.86
N GLY A 44 5.42 11.61 4.67
CA GLY A 44 4.84 10.36 5.14
C GLY A 44 5.77 9.17 4.89
N ALA A 45 5.31 7.97 5.26
CA ALA A 45 5.97 6.71 4.93
C ALA A 45 4.93 5.77 4.33
N ILE A 46 5.27 5.20 3.17
CA ILE A 46 4.45 4.17 2.54
C ILE A 46 4.85 2.83 3.15
N ASP A 47 3.91 2.15 3.83
CA ASP A 47 4.17 0.86 4.49
C ASP A 47 4.86 -0.14 3.55
N LEU A 48 4.36 -0.25 2.31
CA LEU A 48 4.97 -1.04 1.25
C LEU A 48 4.71 -0.43 -0.13
N ALA A 49 5.79 -0.09 -0.84
CA ALA A 49 5.77 0.24 -2.25
C ALA A 49 6.42 -0.88 -3.07
N VAL A 50 5.68 -1.40 -4.03
CA VAL A 50 6.12 -2.46 -4.95
C VAL A 50 6.47 -1.81 -6.28
N GLU A 51 7.77 -1.77 -6.60
CA GLU A 51 8.26 -1.25 -7.86
C GLU A 51 8.24 -2.33 -8.94
N THR A 52 7.66 -2.02 -10.09
CA THR A 52 7.69 -2.89 -11.27
C THR A 52 8.14 -2.11 -12.50
N ASP A 53 8.39 -2.82 -13.60
CA ASP A 53 8.68 -2.20 -14.90
C ASP A 53 7.50 -1.34 -15.41
N ASN A 54 6.26 -1.68 -15.03
CA ASN A 54 5.05 -1.02 -15.50
C ASN A 54 4.59 0.15 -14.62
N GLY A 55 5.17 0.31 -13.43
CA GLY A 55 4.76 1.30 -12.44
C GLY A 55 4.78 0.75 -11.01
N TRP A 56 4.18 1.52 -10.11
CA TRP A 56 4.17 1.25 -8.68
C TRP A 56 2.84 0.67 -8.21
N ILE A 57 2.91 -0.23 -7.23
CA ILE A 57 1.77 -0.62 -6.41
C ILE A 57 2.02 -0.14 -4.99
N ILE A 58 1.05 0.57 -4.42
CA ILE A 58 1.09 1.00 -3.02
C ILE A 58 0.22 0.05 -2.19
N ILE A 59 0.76 -0.48 -1.10
CA ILE A 59 0.04 -1.37 -0.18
C ILE A 59 0.13 -0.80 1.24
N ASP A 60 -0.99 -0.29 1.74
CA ASP A 60 -1.14 0.24 3.09
C ASP A 60 -1.67 -0.84 4.04
N HIS A 61 -1.00 -1.06 5.16
CA HIS A 61 -1.30 -2.14 6.10
C HIS A 61 -2.28 -1.65 7.18
N LYS A 62 -3.32 -2.43 7.43
CA LYS A 62 -4.32 -2.14 8.45
C LYS A 62 -4.61 -3.37 9.29
N SER A 63 -4.37 -3.28 10.59
CA SER A 63 -4.64 -4.34 11.56
C SER A 63 -6.10 -4.37 12.03
N ASN A 64 -7.04 -3.95 11.18
CA ASN A 64 -8.46 -3.91 11.55
C ASN A 64 -9.04 -5.34 11.51
N PRO A 65 -9.58 -5.90 12.61
CA PRO A 65 -10.08 -7.27 12.66
C PRO A 65 -11.52 -7.42 12.15
N GLN A 66 -12.13 -6.37 11.60
CA GLN A 66 -13.51 -6.40 11.12
C GLN A 66 -13.68 -7.42 9.97
N PRO A 67 -14.87 -8.02 9.83
CA PRO A 67 -15.11 -9.07 8.86
C PRO A 67 -15.10 -8.52 7.42
N ARG A 68 -14.96 -9.42 6.43
CA ARG A 68 -14.71 -9.07 5.02
C ARG A 68 -15.75 -8.14 4.42
N GLU A 69 -17.00 -8.24 4.85
CA GLU A 69 -18.11 -7.41 4.38
C GLU A 69 -17.90 -5.92 4.70
N LYS A 70 -17.06 -5.60 5.69
CA LYS A 70 -16.71 -4.24 6.09
C LYS A 70 -15.44 -3.70 5.44
N TRP A 71 -14.65 -4.54 4.77
CA TRP A 71 -13.33 -4.12 4.29
C TRP A 71 -13.38 -3.01 3.27
N LEU A 72 -14.33 -3.03 2.34
CA LEU A 72 -14.47 -1.95 1.35
C LEU A 72 -14.79 -0.61 2.03
N GLU A 73 -15.73 -0.61 2.98
CA GLU A 73 -16.10 0.58 3.77
C GLU A 73 -14.90 1.13 4.55
N ILE A 74 -14.09 0.24 5.13
CA ILE A 74 -12.89 0.62 5.89
C ILE A 74 -11.80 1.15 4.96
N ALA A 75 -11.52 0.45 3.85
CA ALA A 75 -10.48 0.82 2.90
C ALA A 75 -10.73 2.20 2.27
N GLN A 76 -11.99 2.54 1.99
CA GLN A 76 -12.38 3.87 1.49
C GLN A 76 -12.06 5.03 2.46
N LYS A 77 -11.93 4.77 3.76
CA LYS A 77 -11.52 5.79 4.74
C LYS A 77 -10.06 6.23 4.55
N HIS A 78 -9.28 5.45 3.81
CA HIS A 78 -7.86 5.70 3.54
C HIS A 78 -7.60 6.33 2.16
N THR A 79 -8.64 6.59 1.35
CA THR A 79 -8.50 7.17 0.00
C THR A 79 -7.68 8.47 0.00
N GLY A 80 -7.89 9.37 0.97
CA GLY A 80 -7.14 10.64 1.03
C GLY A 80 -5.64 10.44 1.23
N GLN A 81 -5.24 9.52 2.12
CA GLN A 81 -3.83 9.19 2.38
C GLN A 81 -3.21 8.47 1.18
N LEU A 82 -3.90 7.46 0.64
CA LEU A 82 -3.42 6.70 -0.51
C LEU A 82 -3.29 7.59 -1.75
N LYS A 83 -4.20 8.54 -1.95
CA LYS A 83 -4.08 9.56 -3.00
C LYS A 83 -2.86 10.43 -2.78
N ALA A 84 -2.61 10.88 -1.54
CA ALA A 84 -1.43 11.68 -1.24
C ALA A 84 -0.13 10.93 -1.55
N TYR A 85 -0.07 9.64 -1.22
CA TYR A 85 1.05 8.76 -1.54
C TYR A 85 1.21 8.56 -3.04
N ARG A 86 0.11 8.30 -3.76
CA ARG A 86 0.08 8.17 -5.21
C ARG A 86 0.66 9.42 -5.88
N ASP A 87 0.06 10.58 -5.63
CA ASP A 87 0.44 11.83 -6.27
C ASP A 87 1.94 12.12 -6.06
N THR A 88 2.42 11.90 -4.83
CA THR A 88 3.82 12.15 -4.48
C THR A 88 4.76 11.15 -5.15
N LEU A 89 4.44 9.85 -5.13
CA LEU A 89 5.30 8.82 -5.72
C LEU A 89 5.35 8.96 -7.25
N GLU A 90 4.23 9.26 -7.90
CA GLU A 90 4.20 9.54 -9.34
C GLU A 90 5.04 10.78 -9.68
N THR A 91 4.91 11.86 -8.90
CA THR A 91 5.68 13.09 -9.13
C THR A 91 7.18 12.87 -8.96
N LEU A 92 7.60 12.16 -7.91
CA LEU A 92 9.03 12.00 -7.58
C LEU A 92 9.72 10.92 -8.41
N SER A 93 9.03 9.83 -8.75
CA SER A 93 9.62 8.71 -9.49
C SER A 93 9.50 8.84 -11.01
N GLY A 94 8.56 9.65 -11.50
CA GLY A 94 8.23 9.73 -12.93
C GLY A 94 7.56 8.49 -13.51
N LYS A 95 7.20 7.49 -12.68
CA LYS A 95 6.44 6.28 -13.07
C LYS A 95 5.03 6.34 -12.49
N PRO A 96 4.01 5.79 -13.19
CA PRO A 96 2.64 5.78 -12.69
C PRO A 96 2.49 4.85 -11.49
N VAL A 97 1.49 5.11 -10.65
CA VAL A 97 1.00 4.18 -9.64
C VAL A 97 -0.19 3.44 -10.24
N ILE A 98 0.03 2.18 -10.58
CA ILE A 98 -0.94 1.34 -11.31
C ILE A 98 -1.98 0.69 -10.40
N SER A 99 -1.72 0.59 -9.09
CA SER A 99 -2.72 0.14 -8.12
C SER A 99 -2.43 0.67 -6.71
N THR A 100 -3.49 0.86 -5.93
CA THR A 100 -3.46 1.28 -4.52
C THR A 100 -4.33 0.32 -3.72
N LEU A 101 -3.71 -0.39 -2.78
CA LEU A 101 -4.31 -1.50 -2.03
C LEU A 101 -4.27 -1.21 -0.53
N VAL A 102 -5.30 -1.65 0.19
CA VAL A 102 -5.28 -1.80 1.65
C VAL A 102 -5.18 -3.28 1.97
N TYR A 103 -4.19 -3.64 2.78
CA TYR A 103 -3.96 -4.99 3.28
C TYR A 103 -4.43 -5.14 4.73
N PHE A 104 -5.42 -6.00 4.95
CA PHE A 104 -5.97 -6.31 6.27
C PHE A 104 -5.12 -7.39 6.96
N SER A 105 -4.07 -6.98 7.65
CA SER A 105 -2.99 -7.87 8.14
C SER A 105 -3.42 -8.94 9.14
N ILE A 106 -4.52 -8.73 9.87
CA ILE A 106 -5.08 -9.76 10.75
C ILE A 106 -5.77 -10.86 9.95
N SER A 107 -6.42 -10.52 8.85
CA SER A 107 -7.27 -11.45 8.08
C SER A 107 -6.65 -11.92 6.76
N GLY A 108 -5.53 -11.34 6.31
CA GLY A 108 -4.82 -11.72 5.09
C GLY A 108 -5.44 -11.20 3.78
N GLY A 109 -6.29 -10.16 3.84
CA GLY A 109 -7.06 -9.69 2.69
C GLY A 109 -6.53 -8.43 2.03
N LEU A 110 -6.59 -8.35 0.70
CA LEU A 110 -6.31 -7.14 -0.07
C LEU A 110 -7.61 -6.54 -0.61
N VAL A 111 -7.74 -5.21 -0.50
CA VAL A 111 -8.81 -4.44 -1.12
C VAL A 111 -8.21 -3.31 -1.93
N GLU A 112 -8.57 -3.24 -3.21
CA GLU A 112 -8.19 -2.12 -4.05
C GLU A 112 -9.04 -0.88 -3.74
N VAL A 113 -8.37 0.27 -3.65
CA VAL A 113 -8.98 1.57 -3.41
C VAL A 113 -8.72 2.45 -4.62
N ARG A 114 -9.79 3.03 -5.18
CA ARG A 114 -9.66 4.03 -6.23
C ARG A 114 -9.32 5.37 -5.61
N THR A 115 -8.23 5.98 -6.07
CA THR A 115 -7.66 7.25 -5.58
C THR A 115 -7.47 8.25 -6.70
#